data_AF-A0A8H4VDY2-F1
#
_entry.id   AF-A0A8H4VDY2-F1
#
_cell.length_a   1.000
_cell.length_b   1.000
_cell.length_c   1.000
_cell.angle_alpha   90.00
_cell.angle_beta   90.00
_cell.angle_gamma   90.00
#
_symmetry.space_group_name_H-M   'P 1'
#
loop_
_entity.id
_entity.type
_entity.pdbx_description
1 polymer ?
#
loop_
_entity_poly.entity_id
_entity_poly.type
_entity_poly.pdbx_seq_one_letter_code
_entity_poly.pdbx_strand_id
1 'polypeptide(L)'
;MRATTILALTGVVVAFEPNKGPECQLVCRNRVPREHCPSFHYVKGEMKTCAHSQWGCTDQDRKDCGETVTPPPLCVVNGPCYAGPTGCLEDKTGADDGLPPGTYVGHCPAPKSQLQRCTECHDGCAKMKPGRGAAFQACLSLRCRRQCHGGILYKVQYFEARKHCSEQGKEMGDNEFQVCVKKELNGTVPENSRCLMQYTDSEKYCEELKYTRGGLEFQGCIKKLFDGVCSDEFRCTPQFRDARKYCNKQKYVIGGPEHQKCIADLLTDVCPKDVGCKKRHTDAREYCKKDNKFGGPEFQECVAKMLDPTCPHDFQCPQRKKDAGQWCKSKGEKEGSPEMEACVKEALKGLCPESGSGMVDGFLPQEQTEL
;
A
#
# COMPACT_ATOMS: atom_id res chain seq x y z
N MET A 1 2.95 41.56 0.96
CA MET A 1 3.34 40.33 0.22
C MET A 1 2.12 39.82 -0.55
N ARG A 2 2.18 39.78 -1.89
CA ARG A 2 1.10 39.28 -2.74
C ARG A 2 1.25 37.76 -2.87
N ALA A 3 0.27 36.99 -2.40
CA ALA A 3 0.26 35.53 -2.53
C ALA A 3 -0.57 35.13 -3.75
N THR A 4 0.10 34.77 -4.84
CA THR A 4 -0.51 34.19 -6.04
C THR A 4 -0.69 32.69 -5.81
N THR A 5 -1.93 32.19 -5.82
CA THR A 5 -2.19 30.74 -5.75
C THR A 5 -2.17 30.17 -7.17
N ILE A 6 -1.30 29.19 -7.40
CA ILE A 6 -1.10 28.54 -8.70
C ILE A 6 -1.82 27.19 -8.67
N LEU A 7 -2.89 27.02 -9.46
CA LEU A 7 -3.51 25.72 -9.72
C LEU A 7 -2.97 25.18 -11.05
N ALA A 8 -1.94 24.35 -10.97
CA ALA A 8 -1.33 23.71 -12.13
C ALA A 8 -1.90 22.30 -12.31
N LEU A 9 -2.95 22.15 -13.14
CA LEU A 9 -3.35 20.84 -13.66
C LEU A 9 -3.56 20.80 -15.19
N THR A 10 -3.50 21.92 -15.91
CA THR A 10 -3.66 21.92 -17.39
C THR A 10 -2.86 23.00 -18.16
N GLY A 11 -1.86 23.65 -17.55
CA GLY A 11 -1.00 24.60 -18.28
C GLY A 11 -1.63 25.96 -18.63
N VAL A 12 -2.78 26.32 -18.06
CA VAL A 12 -3.38 27.65 -18.20
C VAL A 12 -3.32 28.39 -16.86
N VAL A 13 -2.67 29.56 -16.83
CA VAL A 13 -2.60 30.43 -15.65
C VAL A 13 -3.74 31.44 -15.73
N VAL A 14 -4.74 31.30 -14.87
CA VAL A 14 -5.78 32.31 -14.71
C VAL A 14 -5.51 33.09 -13.43
N ALA A 15 -5.15 34.36 -13.55
CA ALA A 15 -4.98 35.26 -12.41
C ALA A 15 -6.37 35.66 -11.89
N PHE A 16 -6.66 35.31 -10.64
CA PHE A 16 -7.86 35.75 -9.94
C PHE A 16 -7.49 36.72 -8.81
N GLU A 17 -8.22 37.82 -8.70
CA GLU A 17 -8.34 38.55 -7.44
C GLU A 17 -9.47 37.89 -6.63
N PRO A 18 -9.19 37.30 -5.45
CA PRO A 18 -10.21 36.63 -4.65
C PRO A 18 -11.31 37.60 -4.23
N ASN A 19 -12.57 37.24 -4.43
CA ASN A 19 -13.69 37.94 -3.82
C ASN A 19 -13.58 37.82 -2.28
N LYS A 20 -13.49 38.96 -1.59
CA LYS A 20 -13.38 39.06 -0.12
C LYS A 20 -14.73 39.28 0.57
N GLY A 21 -15.84 39.28 -0.17
CA GLY A 21 -17.19 39.42 0.38
C GLY A 21 -17.71 38.14 1.05
N PRO A 22 -18.79 38.22 1.85
CA PRO A 22 -19.35 37.10 2.61
C PRO A 22 -20.14 36.09 1.75
N GLU A 23 -20.47 36.43 0.50
CA GLU A 23 -21.33 35.63 -0.37
C GLU A 23 -20.53 34.98 -1.51
N CYS A 24 -20.93 33.76 -1.87
CA CYS A 24 -20.36 33.02 -2.99
C CYS A 24 -21.15 33.32 -4.27
N GLN A 25 -20.48 33.79 -5.32
CA GLN A 25 -21.09 34.11 -6.60
C GLN A 25 -20.67 33.10 -7.66
N LEU A 26 -21.62 32.54 -8.42
CA LEU A 26 -21.29 31.73 -9.59
C LEU A 26 -20.88 32.65 -10.75
N VAL A 27 -19.59 32.67 -11.06
CA VAL A 27 -19.03 33.44 -12.17
C VAL A 27 -18.76 32.49 -13.33
N CYS A 28 -19.65 32.50 -14.31
CA CYS A 28 -19.45 31.80 -15.58
C CYS A 28 -18.78 32.73 -16.59
N ARG A 29 -17.54 32.43 -16.99
CA ARG A 29 -16.90 33.10 -18.13
C ARG A 29 -16.98 32.24 -19.39
N ASN A 30 -17.05 32.94 -20.53
CA ASN A 30 -17.33 32.44 -21.88
C ASN A 30 -18.78 32.01 -22.13
N ARG A 31 -19.76 32.84 -21.75
CA ARG A 31 -21.05 32.82 -22.45
C ARG A 31 -20.80 33.35 -23.85
N VAL A 32 -20.88 32.49 -24.86
CA VAL A 32 -21.04 32.93 -26.25
C VAL A 32 -22.25 33.87 -26.25
N PRO A 33 -22.11 35.16 -26.64
CA PRO A 33 -23.28 36.04 -26.75
C PRO A 33 -24.33 35.36 -27.63
N ARG A 34 -25.62 35.55 -27.36
CA ARG A 34 -26.71 34.86 -28.09
C ARG A 34 -26.60 35.01 -29.62
N GLU A 35 -26.01 36.12 -30.05
CA GLU A 35 -25.73 36.51 -31.43
C GLU A 35 -24.61 35.69 -32.12
N HIS A 36 -23.82 34.95 -31.34
CA HIS A 36 -22.68 34.14 -31.81
C HIS A 36 -22.95 32.63 -31.76
N CYS A 37 -24.16 32.19 -31.37
CA CYS A 37 -24.58 30.81 -31.65
C CYS A 37 -24.89 30.70 -33.15
N PRO A 38 -24.19 29.83 -33.90
CA PRO A 38 -24.56 29.61 -35.30
C PRO A 38 -25.98 29.05 -35.34
N SER A 39 -26.81 29.52 -36.28
CA SER A 39 -28.19 29.05 -36.40
C SER A 39 -28.29 27.56 -36.76
N PHE A 40 -27.24 27.03 -37.41
CA PHE A 40 -27.12 25.65 -37.81
C PHE A 40 -25.66 25.18 -37.90
N HIS A 41 -25.45 23.88 -37.78
CA HIS A 41 -24.18 23.21 -38.06
C HIS A 41 -24.40 21.96 -38.91
N TYR A 42 -23.35 21.48 -39.56
CA TYR A 42 -23.41 20.28 -40.39
C TYR A 42 -22.77 19.10 -39.67
N VAL A 43 -23.55 18.06 -39.42
CA VAL A 43 -23.06 16.80 -38.83
C VAL A 43 -23.26 15.71 -39.85
N LYS A 44 -22.16 15.13 -40.37
CA LYS A 44 -22.20 14.06 -41.39
C LYS A 44 -23.02 14.42 -42.64
N GLY A 45 -23.00 15.68 -43.06
CA GLY A 45 -23.71 16.17 -44.25
C GLY A 45 -25.16 16.60 -44.01
N GLU A 46 -25.71 16.42 -42.82
CA GLU A 46 -27.05 16.89 -42.45
C GLU A 46 -26.98 18.23 -41.71
N MET A 47 -27.80 19.20 -42.13
CA MET A 47 -27.93 20.49 -41.47
C MET A 47 -28.79 20.33 -40.22
N LYS A 48 -28.27 20.68 -39.05
CA LYS A 48 -29.01 20.67 -37.78
C LYS A 48 -29.09 22.07 -37.19
N THR A 49 -30.26 22.44 -36.70
CA THR A 49 -30.51 23.72 -36.03
C THR A 49 -29.96 23.72 -34.62
N CYS A 50 -29.36 24.84 -34.25
CA CYS A 50 -28.68 25.02 -32.97
C CYS A 50 -29.41 26.02 -32.10
N ALA A 51 -29.50 25.72 -30.80
CA ALA A 51 -30.19 26.53 -29.82
C ALA A 51 -29.31 26.75 -28.58
N HIS A 52 -29.54 27.86 -27.89
CA HIS A 52 -28.81 28.17 -26.68
C HIS A 52 -29.34 27.32 -25.51
N SER A 53 -28.44 26.67 -24.78
CA SER A 53 -28.73 25.92 -23.55
C SER A 53 -27.81 26.36 -22.41
N GLN A 54 -28.07 25.84 -21.21
CA GLN A 54 -27.20 26.06 -20.04
C GLN A 54 -25.76 25.51 -20.21
N TRP A 55 -25.52 24.70 -21.25
CA TRP A 55 -24.22 24.09 -21.54
C TRP A 55 -23.50 24.75 -22.74
N GLY A 56 -24.07 25.80 -23.34
CA GLY A 56 -23.58 26.42 -24.57
C GLY A 56 -24.57 26.29 -25.74
N CYS A 57 -24.10 26.48 -26.97
CA CYS A 57 -24.91 26.32 -28.18
C CYS A 57 -24.97 24.84 -28.57
N THR A 58 -26.14 24.22 -28.53
CA THR A 58 -26.30 22.79 -28.78
C THR A 58 -27.44 22.50 -29.77
N ASP A 59 -27.33 21.43 -30.54
CA ASP A 59 -28.42 20.94 -31.39
C ASP A 59 -29.47 20.15 -30.57
N GLN A 60 -30.54 19.71 -31.24
CA GLN A 60 -31.63 18.94 -30.60
C GLN A 60 -31.14 17.61 -29.98
N ASP A 61 -30.02 17.07 -30.46
CA ASP A 61 -29.41 15.84 -29.93
C ASP A 61 -28.37 16.14 -28.84
N ARG A 62 -28.32 17.39 -28.34
CA ARG A 62 -27.36 17.92 -27.35
C ARG A 62 -25.89 17.87 -27.80
N LYS A 63 -25.63 17.91 -29.10
CA LYS A 63 -24.26 18.01 -29.63
C LYS A 63 -23.85 19.47 -29.78
N ASP A 64 -22.57 19.74 -29.55
CA ASP A 64 -22.00 21.08 -29.64
C ASP A 64 -22.02 21.58 -31.09
N CYS A 65 -22.38 22.85 -31.26
CA CYS A 65 -22.71 23.48 -32.54
C CYS A 65 -21.67 24.46 -33.09
N GLY A 66 -20.61 24.79 -32.35
CA GLY A 66 -19.64 25.81 -32.76
C GLY A 66 -18.47 25.89 -31.80
N GLU A 67 -17.42 26.63 -32.20
CA GLU A 67 -16.08 26.60 -31.59
C GLU A 67 -16.10 26.38 -30.08
N THR A 68 -15.68 25.19 -29.68
CA THR A 68 -15.17 24.94 -28.34
C THR A 68 -14.11 26.01 -28.07
N VAL A 69 -14.49 27.08 -27.37
CA VAL A 69 -13.52 27.96 -26.76
C VAL A 69 -12.67 27.04 -25.90
N THR A 70 -11.41 26.91 -26.26
CA THR A 70 -10.46 26.09 -25.52
C THR A 70 -9.74 27.08 -24.59
N PRO A 71 -9.95 27.01 -23.26
CA PRO A 71 -10.64 25.98 -22.49
C PRO A 71 -12.17 26.19 -22.35
N PRO A 72 -12.94 25.12 -22.08
CA PRO A 72 -14.41 25.14 -21.99
C PRO A 72 -14.92 26.22 -21.03
N PRO A 73 -16.17 26.70 -21.19
CA PRO A 73 -16.74 27.70 -20.30
C PRO A 73 -16.66 27.23 -18.85
N LEU A 74 -15.75 27.86 -18.10
CA LEU A 74 -15.51 27.59 -16.71
C LEU A 74 -16.49 28.45 -15.91
N CYS A 75 -17.55 27.80 -15.41
CA CYS A 75 -18.30 28.32 -14.29
C CYS A 75 -17.49 28.06 -13.02
N VAL A 76 -16.96 29.13 -12.43
CA VAL A 76 -16.21 29.09 -11.18
C VAL A 76 -17.00 29.82 -10.11
N VAL A 77 -17.07 29.24 -8.91
CA VAL A 77 -17.63 29.93 -7.74
C VAL A 77 -16.57 30.87 -7.20
N ASN A 78 -16.87 32.17 -7.15
CA ASN A 78 -16.00 33.23 -6.66
C ASN A 78 -16.49 33.71 -5.28
N GLY A 79 -15.68 33.49 -4.24
CA GLY A 79 -16.01 33.79 -2.84
C GLY A 79 -15.15 32.91 -1.90
N PRO A 80 -15.44 32.88 -0.58
CA PRO A 80 -14.74 32.01 0.38
C PRO A 80 -14.99 30.50 0.15
N CYS A 81 -15.90 30.15 -0.78
CA CYS A 81 -16.14 28.79 -1.24
C CYS A 81 -15.05 28.32 -2.20
N TYR A 82 -14.23 27.34 -1.82
CA TYR A 82 -13.21 26.75 -2.69
C TYR A 82 -13.81 26.19 -4.00
N ALA A 83 -13.05 26.29 -5.10
CA ALA A 83 -13.46 25.86 -6.45
C ALA A 83 -13.51 24.33 -6.61
N GLY A 84 -14.62 23.78 -7.10
CA GLY A 84 -14.77 22.35 -7.40
C GLY A 84 -15.93 22.03 -8.35
N PRO A 85 -15.91 20.88 -9.07
CA PRO A 85 -16.82 20.58 -10.19
C PRO A 85 -18.22 20.10 -9.78
N THR A 86 -18.52 19.93 -8.49
CA THR A 86 -19.75 19.27 -8.02
C THR A 86 -20.88 20.18 -7.59
N GLY A 87 -20.68 21.51 -7.57
CA GLY A 87 -21.76 22.46 -7.26
C GLY A 87 -22.28 22.32 -5.81
N CYS A 88 -22.78 23.42 -5.24
CA CYS A 88 -23.25 23.40 -3.86
C CYS A 88 -24.62 22.70 -3.78
N LEU A 89 -24.85 21.89 -2.74
CA LEU A 89 -26.14 21.24 -2.51
C LEU A 89 -27.14 22.29 -1.99
N GLU A 90 -28.21 22.54 -2.74
CA GLU A 90 -29.41 23.16 -2.19
C GLU A 90 -30.20 22.09 -1.42
N ASP A 91 -29.95 21.91 -0.12
CA ASP A 91 -30.91 21.17 0.71
C ASP A 91 -32.07 22.09 1.09
N LYS A 92 -33.10 22.11 0.23
CA LYS A 92 -34.38 22.81 0.47
C LYS A 92 -35.24 22.14 1.54
N THR A 93 -34.86 20.96 2.00
CA THR A 93 -35.72 20.08 2.81
C THR A 93 -35.14 19.74 4.19
N GLY A 94 -33.85 19.93 4.44
CA GLY A 94 -33.16 19.58 5.69
C GLY A 94 -33.01 18.07 5.90
N ALA A 95 -33.16 17.27 4.85
CA ALA A 95 -33.38 15.83 4.95
C ALA A 95 -32.07 15.01 5.00
N ASP A 96 -30.96 15.57 4.52
CA ASP A 96 -29.71 14.81 4.36
C ASP A 96 -28.87 14.76 5.65
N ASP A 97 -29.14 15.64 6.62
CA ASP A 97 -28.43 15.68 7.91
C ASP A 97 -29.26 16.19 9.11
N GLY A 98 -30.54 16.47 8.94
CA GLY A 98 -31.42 16.91 10.02
C GLY A 98 -31.24 18.37 10.45
N LEU A 99 -30.52 19.18 9.67
CA LEU A 99 -30.46 20.63 9.90
C LEU A 99 -31.67 21.35 9.30
N PRO A 100 -32.02 22.54 9.81
CA PRO A 100 -33.15 23.31 9.28
C PRO A 100 -33.04 23.57 7.77
N PRO A 101 -34.16 23.57 7.03
CA PRO A 101 -34.17 23.91 5.61
C PRO A 101 -33.43 25.23 5.35
N GLY A 102 -32.52 25.23 4.37
CA GLY A 102 -31.72 26.41 4.02
C GLY A 102 -30.36 26.53 4.73
N THR A 103 -30.01 25.60 5.61
CA THR A 103 -28.70 25.61 6.32
C THR A 103 -27.50 25.52 5.36
N TYR A 104 -27.69 24.97 4.15
CA TYR A 104 -26.64 24.78 3.15
C TYR A 104 -26.67 25.75 1.98
N VAL A 105 -27.49 26.80 2.02
CA VAL A 105 -27.48 27.83 0.97
C VAL A 105 -26.08 28.45 0.90
N GLY A 106 -25.35 28.17 -0.18
CA GLY A 106 -23.97 28.63 -0.37
C GLY A 106 -22.87 27.73 0.21
N HIS A 107 -23.21 26.59 0.83
CA HIS A 107 -22.23 25.63 1.33
C HIS A 107 -22.05 24.46 0.36
N CYS A 108 -20.89 24.39 -0.29
CA CYS A 108 -20.46 23.18 -0.99
C CYS A 108 -19.89 22.21 0.05
N PRO A 109 -20.40 20.97 0.18
CA PRO A 109 -19.76 20.00 1.06
C PRO A 109 -18.32 19.80 0.59
N ALA A 110 -17.37 19.83 1.51
CA ALA A 110 -15.98 19.52 1.21
C ALA A 110 -15.94 18.18 0.42
N PRO A 111 -15.11 18.06 -0.63
CA PRO A 111 -15.05 16.82 -1.39
C PRO A 111 -14.81 15.66 -0.43
N LYS A 112 -15.79 14.75 -0.34
CA LYS A 112 -15.73 13.61 0.60
C LYS A 112 -14.40 12.92 0.44
N SER A 113 -13.68 12.71 1.54
CA SER A 113 -12.41 11.98 1.48
C SER A 113 -12.63 10.59 0.89
N GLN A 114 -11.60 10.01 0.26
CA GLN A 114 -11.71 8.64 -0.27
C GLN A 114 -12.15 7.65 0.82
N LEU A 115 -11.69 7.83 2.06
CA LEU A 115 -12.09 7.02 3.21
C LEU A 115 -13.59 7.16 3.48
N GLN A 116 -14.12 8.38 3.52
CA GLN A 116 -15.53 8.65 3.77
C GLN A 116 -16.44 8.05 2.69
N ARG A 117 -16.06 8.16 1.41
CA ARG A 117 -16.81 7.51 0.31
C ARG A 117 -16.86 5.99 0.47
N CYS A 118 -15.78 5.40 0.94
CA CYS A 118 -15.71 3.95 1.16
C CYS A 118 -16.51 3.50 2.38
N THR A 119 -16.48 4.27 3.46
CA THR A 119 -17.35 4.04 4.63
C THR A 119 -18.82 4.10 4.23
N GLU A 120 -19.24 5.12 3.49
CA GLU A 120 -20.64 5.25 3.06
C GLU A 120 -21.08 4.09 2.14
N CYS A 121 -20.20 3.66 1.22
CA CYS A 121 -20.50 2.51 0.37
C CYS A 121 -20.61 1.21 1.19
N HIS A 122 -19.68 1.01 2.12
CA HIS A 122 -19.67 -0.11 3.04
C HIS A 122 -20.97 -0.16 3.86
N ASP A 123 -21.36 0.95 4.48
CA ASP A 123 -22.56 1.06 5.30
C ASP A 123 -23.83 0.85 4.48
N GLY A 124 -23.84 1.31 3.23
CA GLY A 124 -24.90 1.01 2.26
C GLY A 124 -25.03 -0.49 2.01
N CYS A 125 -23.93 -1.21 1.87
CA CYS A 125 -23.94 -2.67 1.75
C CYS A 125 -24.38 -3.36 3.04
N ALA A 126 -23.94 -2.87 4.22
CA ALA A 126 -24.31 -3.44 5.51
C ALA A 126 -25.82 -3.33 5.77
N LYS A 127 -26.44 -2.20 5.39
CA LYS A 127 -27.89 -1.99 5.45
C LYS A 127 -28.66 -2.91 4.50
N MET A 128 -28.15 -3.11 3.28
CA MET A 128 -28.83 -3.94 2.27
C MET A 128 -28.70 -5.44 2.52
N LYS A 129 -27.57 -5.86 3.10
CA LYS A 129 -27.21 -7.25 3.35
C LYS A 129 -26.79 -7.37 4.82
N PRO A 130 -27.76 -7.46 5.75
CA PRO A 130 -27.45 -7.64 7.16
C PRO A 130 -26.70 -8.96 7.36
N GLY A 131 -25.55 -8.89 8.03
CA GLY A 131 -24.62 -9.99 8.24
C GLY A 131 -23.39 -9.95 7.32
N ARG A 132 -22.22 -10.31 7.84
CA ARG A 132 -20.93 -10.22 7.11
C ARG A 132 -20.63 -11.41 6.18
N GLY A 133 -21.68 -12.11 5.72
CA GLY A 133 -21.56 -13.31 4.88
C GLY A 133 -21.27 -13.03 3.40
N ALA A 134 -21.32 -14.07 2.58
CA ALA A 134 -20.97 -13.99 1.15
C ALA A 134 -21.77 -12.92 0.37
N ALA A 135 -23.05 -12.72 0.70
CA ALA A 135 -23.89 -11.72 0.05
C ALA A 135 -23.44 -10.28 0.33
N PHE A 136 -22.91 -10.02 1.52
CA PHE A 136 -22.33 -8.73 1.89
C PHE A 136 -21.00 -8.50 1.17
N GLN A 137 -20.13 -9.52 1.14
CA GLN A 137 -18.86 -9.45 0.40
C GLN A 137 -19.06 -9.26 -1.11
N ALA A 138 -20.11 -9.87 -1.69
CA ALA A 138 -20.50 -9.64 -3.07
C ALA A 138 -20.96 -8.18 -3.30
N CYS A 139 -21.73 -7.59 -2.37
CA CYS A 139 -22.12 -6.18 -2.45
C CYS A 139 -20.89 -5.26 -2.44
N LEU A 140 -19.96 -5.48 -1.50
CA LEU A 140 -18.71 -4.73 -1.43
C LEU A 140 -17.88 -4.84 -2.72
N SER A 141 -17.74 -6.05 -3.25
CA SER A 141 -16.97 -6.33 -4.46
C SER A 141 -17.57 -5.70 -5.73
N LEU A 142 -18.89 -5.65 -5.85
CA LEU A 142 -19.58 -5.13 -7.03
C LEU A 142 -19.79 -3.62 -6.95
N ARG A 143 -20.26 -3.13 -5.80
CA ARG A 143 -20.67 -1.73 -5.60
C ARG A 143 -19.51 -0.82 -5.22
N CYS A 144 -18.68 -1.26 -4.26
CA CYS A 144 -17.67 -0.38 -3.68
C CYS A 144 -16.35 -0.39 -4.45
N ARG A 145 -16.01 -1.48 -5.13
CA ARG A 145 -14.74 -1.59 -5.88
C ARG A 145 -14.58 -0.55 -7.01
N ARG A 146 -15.69 -0.02 -7.56
CA ARG A 146 -15.66 1.07 -8.56
C ARG A 146 -15.41 2.46 -7.96
N GLN A 147 -15.72 2.64 -6.67
CA GLN A 147 -15.64 3.91 -5.97
C GLN A 147 -14.45 3.97 -4.99
N CYS A 148 -13.89 2.80 -4.66
CA CYS A 148 -12.85 2.59 -3.67
C CYS A 148 -11.72 1.75 -4.24
N HIS A 149 -10.50 2.27 -4.19
CA HIS A 149 -9.32 1.43 -4.32
C HIS A 149 -9.34 0.38 -3.19
N GLY A 150 -9.11 -0.89 -3.53
CA GLY A 150 -9.35 -2.03 -2.61
C GLY A 150 -8.68 -1.91 -1.24
N GLY A 151 -7.49 -1.28 -1.16
CA GLY A 151 -6.79 -1.05 0.11
C GLY A 151 -7.54 -0.15 1.10
N ILE A 152 -8.34 0.80 0.63
CA ILE A 152 -9.13 1.70 1.49
C ILE A 152 -10.34 0.95 2.05
N LEU A 153 -10.97 0.09 1.24
CA LEU A 153 -12.10 -0.71 1.69
C LEU A 153 -11.71 -1.74 2.76
N TYR A 154 -10.52 -2.35 2.65
CA TYR A 154 -9.97 -3.20 3.70
C TYR A 154 -9.72 -2.42 4.99
N LYS A 155 -9.24 -1.17 4.88
CA LYS A 155 -9.04 -0.29 6.03
C LYS A 155 -10.35 0.08 6.74
N VAL A 156 -11.43 0.32 5.99
CA VAL A 156 -12.77 0.55 6.56
C VAL A 156 -13.25 -0.67 7.34
N GLN A 157 -13.22 -1.86 6.72
CA GLN A 157 -13.61 -3.11 7.39
C GLN A 157 -12.76 -3.38 8.64
N TYR A 158 -11.46 -3.09 8.56
CA TYR A 158 -10.55 -3.20 9.70
C TYR A 158 -10.92 -2.29 10.87
N PHE A 159 -11.22 -1.01 10.61
CA PHE A 159 -11.62 -0.07 11.66
C PHE A 159 -12.96 -0.42 12.30
N GLU A 160 -13.90 -0.96 11.52
CA GLU A 160 -15.16 -1.47 12.06
C GLU A 160 -14.91 -2.67 12.99
N ALA A 161 -14.10 -3.64 12.56
CA ALA A 161 -13.74 -4.80 13.40
C ALA A 161 -13.02 -4.36 14.69
N ARG A 162 -12.11 -3.38 14.61
CA ARG A 162 -11.46 -2.79 15.78
C ARG A 162 -12.45 -2.16 16.76
N LYS A 163 -13.39 -1.37 16.23
CA LYS A 163 -14.41 -0.72 17.06
C LYS A 163 -15.24 -1.77 17.78
N HIS A 164 -15.71 -2.79 17.05
CA HIS A 164 -16.46 -3.90 17.62
C HIS A 164 -15.69 -4.62 18.73
N CYS A 165 -14.42 -4.96 18.50
CA CYS A 165 -13.60 -5.63 19.50
C CYS A 165 -13.30 -4.74 20.72
N SER A 166 -13.17 -3.43 20.54
CA SER A 166 -13.00 -2.47 21.64
C SER A 166 -14.28 -2.38 22.50
N GLU A 167 -15.46 -2.38 21.86
CA GLU A 167 -16.77 -2.36 22.54
C GLU A 167 -17.02 -3.63 23.38
N GLN A 168 -16.34 -4.74 23.07
CA GLN A 168 -16.33 -5.95 23.90
C GLN A 168 -15.41 -5.84 25.14
N GLY A 169 -14.82 -4.67 25.41
CA GLY A 169 -13.96 -4.44 26.57
C GLY A 169 -12.53 -4.96 26.42
N LYS A 170 -12.10 -5.31 25.20
CA LYS A 170 -10.72 -5.76 24.94
C LYS A 170 -9.79 -4.56 24.83
N GLU A 171 -8.62 -4.65 25.46
CA GLU A 171 -7.66 -3.55 25.45
C GLU A 171 -7.04 -3.42 24.05
N MET A 172 -7.09 -2.22 23.48
CA MET A 172 -6.57 -2.01 22.14
C MET A 172 -5.09 -2.38 22.07
N GLY A 173 -4.77 -3.39 21.25
CA GLY A 173 -3.40 -3.83 21.03
C GLY A 173 -2.99 -5.08 21.80
N ASP A 174 -3.76 -5.53 22.80
CA ASP A 174 -3.51 -6.79 23.50
C ASP A 174 -3.75 -8.03 22.59
N ASN A 175 -3.29 -9.22 23.00
CA ASN A 175 -3.42 -10.42 22.17
C ASN A 175 -4.91 -10.79 21.94
N GLU A 176 -5.77 -10.63 22.93
CA GLU A 176 -7.20 -10.98 22.82
C GLU A 176 -7.92 -10.10 21.80
N PHE A 177 -7.56 -8.82 21.75
CA PHE A 177 -7.98 -7.84 20.76
C PHE A 177 -7.49 -8.24 19.37
N GLN A 178 -6.21 -8.60 19.22
CA GLN A 178 -5.68 -9.04 17.92
C GLN A 178 -6.38 -10.32 17.43
N VAL A 179 -6.63 -11.29 18.32
CA VAL A 179 -7.36 -12.51 17.99
C VAL A 179 -8.83 -12.20 17.65
N CYS A 180 -9.45 -11.25 18.34
CA CYS A 180 -10.80 -10.77 18.03
C CYS A 180 -10.87 -10.19 16.61
N VAL A 181 -9.99 -9.25 16.28
CA VAL A 181 -9.96 -8.61 14.96
C VAL A 181 -9.68 -9.63 13.85
N LYS A 182 -8.82 -10.63 14.11
CA LYS A 182 -8.62 -11.76 13.19
C LYS A 182 -9.90 -12.53 12.90
N LYS A 183 -10.67 -12.87 13.94
CA LYS A 183 -11.93 -13.61 13.80
C LYS A 183 -12.97 -12.81 13.02
N GLU A 184 -13.10 -11.52 13.33
CA GLU A 184 -14.06 -10.61 12.68
C GLU A 184 -13.79 -10.39 11.18
N LEU A 185 -12.52 -10.50 10.76
CA LEU A 185 -12.07 -10.26 9.39
C LEU A 185 -11.75 -11.55 8.62
N ASN A 186 -12.00 -12.71 9.21
CA ASN A 186 -11.66 -13.98 8.59
C ASN A 186 -12.46 -14.18 7.29
N GLY A 187 -11.74 -14.42 6.18
CA GLY A 187 -12.34 -14.60 4.85
C GLY A 187 -12.85 -13.32 4.18
N THR A 188 -12.70 -12.14 4.80
CA THR A 188 -13.19 -10.85 4.23
C THR A 188 -12.06 -9.92 3.81
N VAL A 189 -10.95 -9.92 4.56
CA VAL A 189 -9.75 -9.12 4.25
C VAL A 189 -8.57 -10.06 4.03
N PRO A 190 -7.78 -9.89 2.94
CA PRO A 190 -6.58 -10.69 2.72
C PRO A 190 -5.63 -10.64 3.91
N GLU A 191 -5.07 -11.79 4.28
CA GLU A 191 -4.21 -11.93 5.45
C GLU A 191 -3.10 -10.87 5.49
N ASN A 192 -2.38 -10.69 4.39
CA ASN A 192 -1.29 -9.70 4.30
C ASN A 192 -1.75 -8.27 4.65
N SER A 193 -2.94 -7.86 4.19
CA SER A 193 -3.48 -6.53 4.48
C SER A 193 -3.92 -6.40 5.93
N ARG A 194 -4.63 -7.41 6.45
CA ARG A 194 -5.05 -7.49 7.85
C ARG A 194 -3.84 -7.44 8.79
N CYS A 195 -2.87 -8.32 8.56
CA CYS A 195 -1.68 -8.45 9.39
C CYS A 195 -0.85 -7.17 9.43
N LEU A 196 -0.75 -6.42 8.33
CA LEU A 196 -0.05 -5.13 8.32
C LEU A 196 -0.68 -4.12 9.28
N MET A 197 -2.01 -4.04 9.29
CA MET A 197 -2.75 -3.11 10.15
C MET A 197 -2.71 -3.54 11.62
N GLN A 198 -2.90 -4.85 11.89
CA GLN A 198 -2.79 -5.41 13.23
C GLN A 198 -1.38 -5.23 13.82
N TYR A 199 -0.35 -5.40 12.98
CA TYR A 199 1.03 -5.21 13.41
C TYR A 199 1.26 -3.75 13.82
N THR A 200 0.72 -2.79 13.06
CA THR A 200 0.80 -1.36 13.38
C THR A 200 0.16 -1.03 14.73
N ASP A 201 -1.00 -1.63 15.05
CA ASP A 201 -1.64 -1.43 16.36
C ASP A 201 -0.80 -2.05 17.49
N SER A 202 -0.19 -3.21 17.24
CA SER A 202 0.71 -3.85 18.21
C SER A 202 1.99 -3.03 18.43
N GLU A 203 2.56 -2.43 17.39
CA GLU A 203 3.69 -1.49 17.51
C GLU A 203 3.33 -0.32 18.42
N LYS A 204 2.18 0.31 18.17
CA LYS A 204 1.72 1.46 18.94
C LYS A 204 1.51 1.11 20.42
N TYR A 205 0.89 -0.03 20.70
CA TYR A 205 0.69 -0.51 22.06
C TYR A 205 2.02 -0.75 22.79
N CYS A 206 2.99 -1.43 22.15
CA CYS A 206 4.31 -1.64 22.75
C CYS A 206 5.07 -0.31 22.97
N GLU A 207 4.89 0.69 22.09
CA GLU A 207 5.45 2.03 22.26
C GLU A 207 4.78 2.79 23.42
N GLU A 208 3.46 2.62 23.63
CA GLU A 208 2.72 3.20 24.77
C GLU A 208 3.19 2.62 26.11
N LEU A 209 3.60 1.35 26.14
CA LEU A 209 4.30 0.70 27.26
C LEU A 209 5.75 1.17 27.47
N LYS A 210 6.21 2.16 26.70
CA LYS A 210 7.56 2.76 26.76
C LYS A 210 8.68 1.80 26.34
N TYR A 211 8.38 0.72 25.64
CA TYR A 211 9.42 -0.14 25.08
C TYR A 211 10.12 0.54 23.91
N THR A 212 11.46 0.46 23.89
CA THR A 212 12.25 1.04 22.81
C THR A 212 12.10 0.20 21.54
N ARG A 213 11.56 0.79 20.48
CA ARG A 213 11.33 0.13 19.19
C ARG A 213 12.59 -0.59 18.69
N GLY A 214 12.43 -1.87 18.40
CA GLY A 214 13.49 -2.76 17.93
C GLY A 214 14.35 -3.39 19.02
N GLY A 215 14.28 -2.90 20.27
CA GLY A 215 14.96 -3.48 21.44
C GLY A 215 14.26 -4.73 21.98
N LEU A 216 14.90 -5.41 22.94
CA LEU A 216 14.50 -6.75 23.39
C LEU A 216 13.06 -6.81 23.93
N GLU A 217 12.68 -5.88 24.80
CA GLU A 217 11.32 -5.79 25.36
C GLU A 217 10.26 -5.55 24.28
N PHE A 218 10.57 -4.69 23.31
CA PHE A 218 9.67 -4.41 22.19
C PHE A 218 9.48 -5.65 21.31
N GLN A 219 10.55 -6.38 21.01
CA GLN A 219 10.45 -7.60 20.20
C GLN A 219 9.66 -8.71 20.90
N GLY A 220 9.87 -8.88 22.21
CA GLY A 220 9.09 -9.80 23.04
C GLY A 220 7.62 -9.39 23.13
N CYS A 221 7.33 -8.10 23.29
CA CYS A 221 5.99 -7.54 23.29
C CYS A 221 5.26 -7.87 21.98
N ILE A 222 5.85 -7.56 20.83
CA ILE A 222 5.26 -7.88 19.52
C ILE A 222 5.02 -9.39 19.38
N LYS A 223 5.98 -10.25 19.74
CA LYS A 223 5.76 -11.71 19.70
C LYS A 223 4.52 -12.09 20.49
N LYS A 224 4.40 -11.64 21.74
CA LYS A 224 3.27 -11.98 22.62
C LYS A 224 1.93 -11.51 22.05
N LEU A 225 1.87 -10.29 21.52
CA LEU A 225 0.63 -9.71 20.99
C LEU A 225 0.20 -10.37 19.68
N PHE A 226 1.18 -10.78 18.87
CA PHE A 226 0.96 -11.25 17.51
C PHE A 226 1.00 -12.77 17.35
N ASP A 227 1.24 -13.50 18.43
CA ASP A 227 1.28 -14.96 18.42
C ASP A 227 -0.07 -15.55 18.00
N GLY A 228 -0.03 -16.49 17.04
CA GLY A 228 -1.23 -17.06 16.43
C GLY A 228 -2.10 -16.10 15.60
N VAL A 229 -1.72 -14.82 15.46
CA VAL A 229 -2.52 -13.83 14.71
C VAL A 229 -2.22 -13.90 13.20
N CYS A 230 -0.95 -14.05 12.85
CA CYS A 230 -0.44 -14.11 11.47
C CYS A 230 0.73 -15.11 11.39
N SER A 231 1.13 -15.50 10.19
CA SER A 231 2.30 -16.36 10.01
C SER A 231 3.58 -15.75 10.63
N ASP A 232 4.46 -16.61 11.12
CA ASP A 232 5.76 -16.17 11.66
C ASP A 232 6.60 -15.44 10.62
N GLU A 233 6.53 -15.83 9.35
CA GLU A 233 7.20 -15.13 8.25
C GLU A 233 6.75 -13.67 8.13
N PHE A 234 5.44 -13.43 8.25
CA PHE A 234 4.88 -12.08 8.19
C PHE A 234 5.31 -11.26 9.40
N ARG A 235 5.17 -11.82 10.60
CA ARG A 235 5.52 -11.17 11.87
C ARG A 235 7.01 -10.83 11.96
N CYS A 236 7.87 -11.75 11.55
CA CYS A 236 9.31 -11.61 11.71
C CYS A 236 9.94 -10.61 10.76
N THR A 237 9.39 -10.40 9.57
CA THR A 237 9.94 -9.44 8.60
C THR A 237 10.06 -7.99 9.15
N PRO A 238 9.01 -7.38 9.73
CA PRO A 238 9.11 -6.07 10.35
C PRO A 238 9.92 -6.09 11.66
N GLN A 239 9.88 -7.17 12.45
CA GLN A 239 10.72 -7.31 13.65
C GLN A 239 12.22 -7.27 13.32
N PHE A 240 12.63 -7.94 12.22
CA PHE A 240 13.99 -7.87 11.68
C PHE A 240 14.39 -6.44 11.28
N ARG A 241 13.50 -5.73 10.57
CA ARG A 241 13.74 -4.34 10.16
C ARG A 241 13.97 -3.45 11.37
N ASP A 242 13.18 -3.64 12.42
CA ASP A 242 13.23 -2.79 13.61
C ASP A 242 14.45 -3.13 14.49
N ALA A 243 14.79 -4.41 14.64
CA ALA A 243 16.05 -4.85 15.28
C ALA A 243 17.28 -4.26 14.56
N ARG A 244 17.29 -4.32 13.23
CA ARG A 244 18.36 -3.72 12.41
C ARG A 244 18.48 -2.21 12.63
N LYS A 245 17.36 -1.48 12.62
CA LYS A 245 17.37 -0.04 12.91
C LYS A 245 17.87 0.26 14.32
N TYR A 246 17.52 -0.58 15.29
CA TYR A 246 18.00 -0.46 16.66
C TYR A 246 19.52 -0.68 16.74
N CYS A 247 20.03 -1.77 16.18
CA CYS A 247 21.46 -2.09 16.18
C CYS A 247 22.30 -1.06 15.40
N ASN A 248 21.78 -0.47 14.32
CA ASN A 248 22.44 0.62 13.61
C ASN A 248 22.70 1.84 14.52
N LYS A 249 21.80 2.15 15.46
CA LYS A 249 21.97 3.27 16.40
C LYS A 249 23.09 3.03 17.42
N GLN A 250 23.48 1.77 17.63
CA GLN A 250 24.58 1.38 18.51
C GLN A 250 25.97 1.58 17.87
N LYS A 251 26.03 2.24 16.70
CA LYS A 251 27.26 2.55 15.95
C LYS A 251 28.05 1.31 15.47
N TYR A 252 27.42 0.14 15.42
CA TYR A 252 28.05 -1.02 14.78
C TYR A 252 28.22 -0.80 13.27
N VAL A 253 29.27 -1.39 12.70
CA VAL A 253 29.45 -1.44 11.25
C VAL A 253 28.29 -2.21 10.63
N ILE A 254 27.53 -1.57 9.75
CA ILE A 254 26.35 -2.17 9.12
C ILE A 254 26.75 -3.46 8.40
N GLY A 255 26.16 -4.56 8.84
CA GLY A 255 26.40 -5.89 8.28
C GLY A 255 27.62 -6.61 8.85
N GLY A 256 28.42 -5.98 9.72
CA GLY A 256 29.58 -6.59 10.38
C GLY A 256 29.20 -7.55 11.53
N PRO A 257 30.17 -8.30 12.10
CA PRO A 257 29.90 -9.39 13.04
C PRO A 257 29.11 -8.95 14.28
N GLU A 258 29.49 -7.82 14.87
CA GLU A 258 28.79 -7.27 16.04
C GLU A 258 27.36 -6.82 15.72
N HIS A 259 27.15 -6.27 14.51
CA HIS A 259 25.83 -5.88 14.04
C HIS A 259 24.93 -7.11 13.83
N GLN A 260 25.44 -8.19 13.21
CA GLN A 260 24.69 -9.44 13.06
C GLN A 260 24.39 -10.10 14.40
N LYS A 261 25.37 -10.12 15.31
CA LYS A 261 25.18 -10.64 16.67
C LYS A 261 24.09 -9.86 17.41
N CYS A 262 24.13 -8.53 17.38
CA CYS A 262 23.08 -7.69 17.98
C CYS A 262 21.68 -8.04 17.45
N ILE A 263 21.52 -8.19 16.12
CA ILE A 263 20.23 -8.57 15.53
C ILE A 263 19.82 -9.98 15.97
N ALA A 264 20.77 -10.93 16.01
CA ALA A 264 20.50 -12.29 16.43
C ALA A 264 20.03 -12.33 17.88
N ASP A 265 20.75 -11.70 18.80
CA ASP A 265 20.42 -11.66 20.23
C ASP A 265 19.03 -11.06 20.48
N LEU A 266 18.64 -10.03 19.72
CA LEU A 266 17.31 -9.41 19.80
C LEU A 266 16.17 -10.31 19.28
N LEU A 267 16.48 -11.32 18.46
CA LEU A 267 15.49 -12.11 17.74
C LEU A 267 15.50 -13.61 18.06
N THR A 268 16.47 -14.10 18.83
CA THR A 268 16.70 -15.54 19.13
C THR A 268 15.45 -16.26 19.60
N ASP A 269 14.70 -15.69 20.55
CA ASP A 269 13.46 -16.28 21.08
C ASP A 269 12.20 -15.67 20.46
N VAL A 270 12.37 -14.76 19.50
CA VAL A 270 11.30 -13.99 18.91
C VAL A 270 10.85 -14.61 17.60
N CYS A 271 11.81 -15.01 16.76
CA CYS A 271 11.58 -15.48 15.42
C CYS A 271 12.11 -16.90 15.23
N PRO A 272 11.40 -17.75 14.47
CA PRO A 272 11.93 -19.04 14.04
C PRO A 272 13.31 -18.89 13.39
N LYS A 273 14.20 -19.84 13.69
CA LYS A 273 15.61 -19.77 13.29
C LYS A 273 15.77 -19.67 11.77
N ASP A 274 14.99 -20.44 11.02
CA ASP A 274 14.95 -20.47 9.55
C ASP A 274 14.55 -19.13 8.94
N VAL A 275 13.47 -18.51 9.44
CA VAL A 275 13.00 -17.20 8.98
C VAL A 275 14.07 -16.14 9.23
N GLY A 276 14.70 -16.20 10.42
CA GLY A 276 15.74 -15.26 10.76
C GLY A 276 17.03 -15.44 9.97
N CYS A 277 17.38 -16.67 9.64
CA CYS A 277 18.56 -16.98 8.85
C CYS A 277 18.48 -16.48 7.42
N LYS A 278 17.30 -16.49 6.79
CA LYS A 278 17.09 -15.93 5.45
C LYS A 278 17.47 -14.45 5.37
N LYS A 279 17.08 -13.66 6.38
CA LYS A 279 17.39 -12.21 6.42
C LYS A 279 18.85 -11.95 6.78
N ARG A 280 19.39 -12.66 7.78
CA ARG A 280 20.81 -12.56 8.16
C ARG A 280 21.75 -12.93 7.01
N HIS A 281 21.42 -13.96 6.24
CA HIS A 281 22.19 -14.37 5.07
C HIS A 281 22.28 -13.27 4.03
N THR A 282 21.18 -12.55 3.73
CA THR A 282 21.22 -11.40 2.82
C THR A 282 22.17 -10.31 3.32
N ASP A 283 22.10 -9.94 4.60
CA ASP A 283 22.96 -8.88 5.14
C ASP A 283 24.45 -9.31 5.21
N ALA A 284 24.73 -10.58 5.51
CA ALA A 284 26.08 -11.13 5.48
C ALA A 284 26.68 -11.11 4.07
N ARG A 285 25.90 -11.46 3.04
CA ARG A 285 26.34 -11.37 1.63
C ARG A 285 26.71 -9.95 1.24
N GLU A 286 25.86 -8.97 1.56
CA GLU A 286 26.12 -7.57 1.22
C GLU A 286 27.36 -7.01 1.93
N TYR A 287 27.63 -7.44 3.16
CA TYR A 287 28.85 -7.09 3.86
C TYR A 287 30.09 -7.72 3.20
N CYS A 288 30.09 -9.04 3.02
CA CYS A 288 31.23 -9.79 2.50
C CYS A 288 31.54 -9.49 1.04
N LYS A 289 30.57 -9.05 0.25
CA LYS A 289 30.75 -8.67 -1.16
C LYS A 289 31.65 -7.44 -1.36
N LYS A 290 31.81 -6.58 -0.35
CA LYS A 290 32.60 -5.35 -0.48
C LYS A 290 34.08 -5.62 -0.76
N ASP A 291 34.61 -6.65 -0.11
CA ASP A 291 36.04 -6.97 -0.12
C ASP A 291 36.35 -8.28 -0.87
N ASN A 292 35.33 -9.05 -1.27
CA ASN A 292 35.50 -10.37 -1.86
C ASN A 292 34.72 -10.54 -3.17
N LYS A 293 35.23 -11.39 -4.07
CA LYS A 293 34.51 -11.80 -5.27
C LYS A 293 33.27 -12.59 -4.87
N PHE A 294 32.10 -12.08 -5.25
CA PHE A 294 30.81 -12.69 -4.93
C PHE A 294 30.79 -14.19 -5.29
N GLY A 295 30.42 -15.03 -4.31
CA GLY A 295 30.31 -16.47 -4.47
C GLY A 295 31.63 -17.27 -4.40
N GLY A 296 32.79 -16.62 -4.46
CA GLY A 296 34.10 -17.28 -4.39
C GLY A 296 34.52 -17.73 -2.98
N PRO A 297 35.67 -18.40 -2.83
CA PRO A 297 36.09 -19.02 -1.57
C PRO A 297 36.15 -18.07 -0.37
N GLU A 298 36.80 -16.92 -0.53
CA GLU A 298 36.95 -15.91 0.55
C GLU A 298 35.59 -15.30 0.93
N PHE A 299 34.70 -15.16 -0.06
CA PHE A 299 33.33 -14.72 0.18
C PHE A 299 32.54 -15.75 0.99
N GLN A 300 32.65 -17.04 0.65
CA GLN A 300 31.96 -18.10 1.38
C GLN A 300 32.47 -18.20 2.83
N GLU A 301 33.78 -18.16 3.04
CA GLU A 301 34.38 -18.15 4.38
C GLU A 301 33.92 -16.94 5.20
N CYS A 302 33.89 -15.75 4.61
CA CYS A 302 33.35 -14.56 5.25
C CYS A 302 31.89 -14.76 5.67
N VAL A 303 31.01 -15.21 4.76
CA VAL A 303 29.59 -15.43 5.08
C VAL A 303 29.42 -16.52 6.15
N ALA A 304 30.29 -17.54 6.21
CA ALA A 304 30.26 -18.59 7.26
C ALA A 304 30.54 -18.01 8.63
N LYS A 305 31.64 -17.28 8.76
CA LYS A 305 32.01 -16.60 10.00
C LYS A 305 30.93 -15.64 10.50
N MET A 306 30.17 -15.04 9.59
CA MET A 306 29.09 -14.10 9.91
C MET A 306 27.81 -14.77 10.41
N LEU A 307 27.54 -16.02 10.00
CA LEU A 307 26.28 -16.72 10.29
C LEU A 307 26.43 -17.79 11.37
N ASP A 308 27.64 -18.26 11.65
CA ASP A 308 27.89 -19.26 12.68
C ASP A 308 27.96 -18.62 14.08
N PRO A 309 27.42 -19.28 15.13
CA PRO A 309 26.60 -20.52 15.12
C PRO A 309 25.09 -20.24 14.95
N THR A 310 24.70 -19.00 14.62
CA THR A 310 23.31 -18.54 14.67
C THR A 310 22.39 -19.18 13.63
N CYS A 311 22.96 -19.70 12.54
CA CYS A 311 22.23 -20.36 11.47
C CYS A 311 22.65 -21.80 11.27
N PRO A 312 21.70 -22.75 11.14
CA PRO A 312 22.04 -24.15 11.02
C PRO A 312 22.61 -24.47 9.63
N HIS A 313 23.50 -25.46 9.55
CA HIS A 313 24.24 -25.82 8.33
C HIS A 313 23.33 -26.23 7.17
N ASP A 314 22.22 -26.91 7.46
CA ASP A 314 21.20 -27.34 6.51
C ASP A 314 20.53 -26.16 5.78
N PHE A 315 20.34 -25.02 6.46
CA PHE A 315 19.89 -23.77 5.85
C PHE A 315 21.01 -23.14 5.00
N GLN A 316 22.23 -23.09 5.53
CA GLN A 316 23.33 -22.37 4.90
C GLN A 316 23.79 -23.02 3.60
N CYS A 317 23.88 -24.35 3.55
CA CYS A 317 24.52 -25.05 2.45
C CYS A 317 23.83 -24.93 1.08
N PRO A 318 22.49 -25.04 0.96
CA PRO A 318 21.80 -24.78 -0.30
C PRO A 318 22.07 -23.37 -0.85
N GLN A 319 22.09 -22.36 0.02
CA GLN A 319 22.34 -20.98 -0.38
C GLN A 319 23.79 -20.76 -0.82
N ARG A 320 24.75 -21.34 -0.09
CA ARG A 320 26.18 -21.28 -0.45
C ARG A 320 26.46 -21.96 -1.78
N LYS A 321 25.90 -23.15 -2.01
CA LYS A 321 25.99 -23.86 -3.30
C LYS A 321 25.47 -23.01 -4.45
N LYS A 322 24.36 -22.28 -4.24
CA LYS A 322 23.80 -21.35 -5.23
C LYS A 322 24.75 -20.19 -5.52
N ASP A 323 25.27 -19.53 -4.50
CA ASP A 323 26.20 -18.41 -4.65
C ASP A 323 27.53 -18.85 -5.31
N ALA A 324 28.09 -20.00 -4.90
CA ALA A 324 29.26 -20.62 -5.52
C ALA A 324 29.01 -20.99 -6.98
N GLY A 325 27.82 -21.52 -7.30
CA GLY A 325 27.45 -21.84 -8.67
C GLY A 325 27.40 -20.60 -9.56
N GLN A 326 26.88 -19.47 -9.06
CA GLN A 326 26.91 -18.21 -9.82
C GLN A 326 28.34 -17.74 -10.09
N TRP A 327 29.25 -17.92 -9.13
CA TRP A 327 30.66 -17.60 -9.32
C TRP A 327 31.33 -18.51 -10.37
N CYS A 328 31.09 -19.81 -10.34
CA CYS A 328 31.63 -20.75 -11.33
C CYS A 328 31.10 -20.48 -12.75
N LYS A 329 29.80 -20.19 -12.89
CA LYS A 329 29.25 -19.74 -14.18
C LYS A 329 29.95 -18.47 -14.68
N SER A 330 30.27 -17.53 -13.78
CA SER A 330 31.00 -16.30 -14.15
C SER A 330 32.45 -16.56 -14.60
N LYS A 331 33.03 -17.73 -14.25
CA LYS A 331 34.32 -18.21 -14.77
C LYS A 331 34.22 -18.92 -16.12
N GLY A 332 33.01 -19.16 -16.62
CA GLY A 332 32.77 -19.86 -17.89
C GLY A 332 32.43 -21.33 -17.74
N GLU A 333 32.25 -21.84 -16.52
CA GLU A 333 31.87 -23.24 -16.30
C GLU A 333 30.44 -23.51 -16.75
N LYS A 334 30.22 -24.65 -17.42
CA LYS A 334 28.91 -25.06 -17.91
C LYS A 334 28.09 -25.69 -16.80
N GLU A 335 26.84 -25.29 -16.68
CA GLU A 335 25.93 -25.86 -15.69
C GLU A 335 25.77 -27.37 -15.88
N GLY A 336 25.90 -28.12 -14.77
CA GLY A 336 25.82 -29.59 -14.77
C GLY A 336 27.09 -30.31 -15.22
N SER A 337 28.19 -29.62 -15.53
CA SER A 337 29.45 -30.26 -15.91
C SER A 337 30.28 -30.71 -14.68
N PRO A 338 31.17 -31.71 -14.83
CA PRO A 338 32.11 -32.10 -13.78
C PRO A 338 33.00 -30.95 -13.31
N GLU A 339 33.38 -30.06 -14.22
CA GLU A 339 34.20 -28.87 -13.94
C GLU A 339 33.45 -27.85 -13.07
N MET A 340 32.14 -27.66 -13.31
CA MET A 340 31.27 -26.86 -12.47
C MET A 340 31.17 -27.45 -11.05
N GLU A 341 31.01 -28.77 -10.93
CA GLU A 341 30.96 -29.43 -9.62
C GLU A 341 32.29 -29.26 -8.85
N ALA A 342 33.42 -29.46 -9.52
CA ALA A 342 34.75 -29.24 -8.95
C ALA A 342 34.94 -27.77 -8.51
N CYS A 343 34.57 -26.82 -9.36
CA CYS A 343 34.63 -25.40 -9.05
C CYS A 343 33.75 -25.03 -7.84
N VAL A 344 32.53 -25.58 -7.73
CA VAL A 344 31.66 -25.35 -6.58
C VAL A 344 32.27 -25.93 -5.31
N LYS A 345 32.86 -27.14 -5.37
CA LYS A 345 33.56 -27.73 -4.21
C LYS A 345 34.75 -26.88 -3.77
N GLU A 346 35.54 -26.36 -4.71
CA GLU A 346 36.64 -25.44 -4.43
C GLU A 346 36.14 -24.15 -3.79
N ALA A 347 35.09 -23.53 -4.34
CA ALA A 347 34.48 -22.31 -3.80
C ALA A 347 33.92 -22.51 -2.38
N LEU A 348 33.42 -23.71 -2.07
CA LEU A 348 32.87 -24.00 -0.75
C LEU A 348 33.95 -24.36 0.28
N LYS A 349 35.18 -24.73 -0.12
CA LYS A 349 36.28 -25.11 0.78
C LYS A 349 35.87 -26.04 1.93
N GLY A 350 34.99 -27.01 1.67
CA GLY A 350 34.52 -27.95 2.69
C GLY A 350 33.55 -27.38 3.74
N LEU A 351 33.05 -26.15 3.58
CA LEU A 351 32.03 -25.53 4.46
C LEU A 351 30.68 -26.27 4.44
N CYS A 352 30.47 -27.14 3.45
CA CYS A 352 29.28 -27.96 3.31
C CYS A 352 29.66 -29.43 3.11
N PRO A 353 29.31 -30.33 4.04
CA PRO A 353 29.52 -31.76 3.85
C PRO A 353 28.68 -32.28 2.69
N GLU A 354 29.18 -33.28 1.98
CA GLU A 354 28.44 -33.98 0.93
C GLU A 354 27.31 -34.80 1.57
N SER A 355 26.13 -34.17 1.72
CA SER A 355 24.92 -34.84 2.18
C SER A 355 23.93 -34.91 1.02
N GLY A 356 23.78 -36.10 0.46
CA GLY A 356 22.55 -36.61 -0.15
C GLY A 356 22.11 -36.03 -1.50
N SER A 357 22.19 -36.87 -2.53
CA SER A 357 21.25 -36.89 -3.66
C SER A 357 19.82 -36.65 -3.17
N GLY A 358 19.25 -35.50 -3.53
CA GLY A 358 17.88 -35.11 -3.25
C GLY A 358 17.48 -34.11 -4.32
N MET A 359 16.76 -34.63 -5.32
CA MET A 359 16.17 -33.98 -6.49
C MET A 359 16.21 -32.45 -6.52
N VAL A 360 16.84 -31.94 -7.57
CA VAL A 360 16.55 -30.61 -8.13
C VAL A 360 15.12 -30.65 -8.66
N ASP A 361 14.13 -30.49 -7.79
CA ASP A 361 12.75 -30.28 -8.23
C ASP A 361 12.51 -28.79 -8.50
N GLY A 362 12.34 -28.48 -9.78
CA GLY A 362 11.32 -27.52 -10.20
C GLY A 362 11.78 -26.09 -10.44
N PHE A 363 12.63 -25.89 -11.45
CA PHE A 363 12.31 -24.87 -12.45
C PHE A 363 10.92 -25.20 -13.00
N LEU A 364 9.92 -24.35 -12.77
CA LEU A 364 8.70 -24.35 -13.57
C LEU A 364 8.85 -23.27 -14.65
N PRO A 365 9.02 -23.64 -15.94
CA PRO A 365 8.68 -22.76 -17.03
C PRO A 365 7.16 -22.72 -17.20
N GLN A 366 6.64 -21.53 -17.49
CA GLN A 366 5.33 -21.36 -18.12
C GLN A 366 5.33 -22.11 -19.47
N GLU A 367 4.34 -22.97 -19.71
CA GLU A 367 3.44 -22.86 -20.87
C GLU A 367 2.27 -23.87 -20.81
N GLN A 368 1.11 -23.33 -21.19
CA GLN A 368 -0.12 -23.91 -21.77
C GLN A 368 -0.18 -25.43 -22.00
N THR A 369 -1.35 -26.04 -21.72
CA THR A 369 -2.26 -26.64 -22.73
C THR A 369 -3.60 -27.01 -22.06
N GLU A 370 -4.66 -26.86 -22.86
CA GLU A 370 -6.08 -27.08 -22.64
C GLU A 370 -6.46 -28.53 -22.26
N LEU A 371 -7.46 -28.67 -21.36
CA LEU A 371 -8.70 -29.45 -21.55
C LEU A 371 -9.67 -29.24 -20.37
#